data_AF-A0A7Y1TM54-F1
#
_entry.id   AF-A0A7Y1TM54-F1
#
_cell.length_a   1.000
_cell.length_b   1.000
_cell.length_c   1.000
_cell.angle_alpha   90.00
_cell.angle_beta   90.00
_cell.angle_gamma   90.00
#
_symmetry.space_group_name_H-M   'P 1'
#
loop_
_entity.id
_entity.type
_entity.pdbx_description
1 polymer ?
#
loop_
_entity_poly.entity_id
_entity_poly.type
_entity_poly.pdbx_seq_one_letter_code
_entity_poly.pdbx_strand_id
1 'polypeptide(L)' 'LVSVDTDLFFTPDESRITFDQLKKLDVEVYHHEIQSIHGHDAFLIEYDQLESLLDPIFSKCKAKIA' A
#
# COMPACT_ATOMS: atom_id res chain seq x y z
N LEU A 1 -4.04 -0.30 2.87
CA LEU A 1 -2.89 -1.11 3.32
C LEU A 1 -1.92 -1.22 2.16
N VAL A 2 -0.64 -1.04 2.43
CA VAL A 2 0.46 -1.28 1.48
C VAL A 2 1.40 -2.28 2.15
N SER A 3 1.67 -3.41 1.49
CA SER A 3 2.64 -4.41 1.94
C SER A 3 3.75 -4.60 0.90
N VAL A 4 4.80 -5.32 1.26
CA VAL A 4 5.85 -5.75 0.32
C VAL A 4 5.86 -7.28 0.30
N ASP A 5 5.91 -7.87 -0.88
CA ASP A 5 5.86 -9.33 -1.08
C ASP A 5 6.99 -10.11 -0.38
N THR A 6 8.14 -9.47 -0.16
CA THR A 6 9.33 -10.06 0.47
C THR A 6 9.63 -9.55 1.89
N ASP A 7 8.77 -8.73 2.50
CA ASP A 7 8.98 -8.26 3.88
C ASP A 7 8.82 -9.42 4.88
N LEU A 8 9.80 -9.55 5.78
CA LEU A 8 9.86 -10.57 6.83
C LEU A 8 9.52 -10.02 8.22
N PHE A 9 9.51 -8.70 8.42
CA PHE A 9 9.11 -8.05 9.67
C PHE A 9 7.61 -7.77 9.70
N PHE A 10 7.05 -7.33 8.57
CA PHE A 10 5.62 -7.07 8.39
C PHE A 10 5.12 -7.87 7.19
N THR A 11 4.83 -9.15 7.42
CA THR A 11 4.61 -10.09 6.32
C THR A 11 3.39 -9.70 5.46
N PRO A 12 3.43 -9.95 4.14
CA PRO A 12 2.27 -9.69 3.28
C PRO A 12 1.05 -10.53 3.68
N ASP A 13 1.24 -11.71 4.24
CA ASP A 13 0.15 -12.58 4.71
C ASP A 13 -0.61 -11.99 5.90
N GLU A 14 0.08 -11.37 6.87
CA GLU A 14 -0.58 -10.64 7.96
C GLU A 14 -1.37 -9.44 7.44
N SER A 15 -0.85 -8.76 6.41
CA SER A 15 -1.57 -7.65 5.75
C SER A 15 -2.85 -8.13 5.04
N ARG A 16 -2.80 -9.28 4.36
CA ARG A 16 -3.96 -9.91 3.71
C ARG A 16 -5.02 -10.32 4.73
N ILE A 17 -4.61 -10.95 5.84
CA ILE A 17 -5.51 -11.31 6.94
C ILE A 17 -6.19 -10.06 7.51
N THR A 18 -5.42 -8.99 7.75
CA THR A 18 -5.95 -7.73 8.27
C THR A 18 -6.94 -7.09 7.29
N PHE A 19 -6.63 -7.08 6.00
CA PHE A 19 -7.52 -6.59 4.94
C PHE A 19 -8.87 -7.34 4.94
N ASP A 20 -8.82 -8.67 5.01
CA ASP A 20 -10.01 -9.51 5.02
C ASP A 20 -10.85 -9.28 6.28
N GLN A 21 -10.22 -9.07 7.44
CA GLN A 21 -10.91 -8.72 8.68
C GLN A 21 -11.60 -7.35 8.59
N LEU A 22 -10.92 -6.34 8.05
CA LEU A 22 -11.50 -5.00 7.86
C LEU A 22 -12.67 -5.02 6.88
N LYS A 23 -12.55 -5.78 5.77
CA LYS A 23 -13.66 -5.96 4.84
C LYS A 23 -14.88 -6.62 5.48
N LYS A 24 -14.70 -7.61 6.36
CA LYS A 24 -15.81 -8.24 7.10
C LYS A 24 -16.53 -7.28 8.04
N LEU A 25 -15.87 -6.20 8.44
CA LEU A 25 -16.44 -5.13 9.27
C LEU A 25 -17.06 -3.99 8.45
N ASP A 26 -17.20 -4.16 7.13
CA ASP A 26 -17.73 -3.15 6.20
C ASP A 26 -16.93 -1.83 6.21
N VAL A 27 -15.63 -1.91 6.55
CA VAL A 27 -14.71 -0.78 6.48
C VAL A 27 -14.27 -0.60 5.04
N GLU A 28 -14.40 0.60 4.49
CA GLU A 28 -13.82 0.94 3.19
C GLU A 28 -12.29 0.84 3.27
N VAL A 29 -11.74 -0.20 2.65
CA VAL A 29 -10.32 -0.52 2.72
C VAL A 29 -9.82 -1.03 1.36
N TYR A 30 -8.59 -0.66 1.05
CA TYR A 30 -7.84 -1.11 -0.13
C TYR A 30 -6.54 -1.78 0.32
N HIS A 31 -6.09 -2.80 -0.40
CA HIS A 31 -4.79 -3.45 -0.17
C HIS A 31 -4.02 -3.51 -1.48
N HIS A 32 -2.76 -3.07 -1.40
CA HIS A 32 -1.80 -3.07 -2.50
C HIS A 32 -0.49 -3.69 -2.01
N GLU A 33 0.23 -4.34 -2.91
CA GLU A 33 1.47 -5.03 -2.60
C GLU A 33 2.56 -4.56 -3.57
N ILE A 34 3.65 -4.00 -3.01
CA ILE A 34 4.87 -3.66 -3.73
C ILE A 34 5.61 -4.97 -4.00
N GLN A 35 6.04 -5.18 -5.24
CA GLN A 35 6.88 -6.32 -5.60
C GLN A 35 8.33 -5.89 -5.58
N SER A 36 9.16 -6.47 -4.72
CA SER A 36 10.56 -6.06 -4.60
C SER A 36 11.42 -7.14 -3.98
N ILE A 37 12.71 -7.15 -4.32
CA ILE A 37 13.71 -8.00 -3.65
C ILE A 37 14.28 -7.36 -2.37
N HIS A 38 13.91 -6.10 -2.11
CA HIS A 38 14.51 -5.29 -1.05
C HIS A 38 13.86 -5.49 0.32
N GLY A 39 12.84 -6.35 0.42
CA GLY A 39 12.16 -6.64 1.69
C GLY A 39 11.57 -5.39 2.32
N HIS A 40 11.74 -5.25 3.63
CA HIS A 40 11.19 -4.14 4.41
C HIS A 40 11.52 -2.76 3.81
N ASP A 41 12.77 -2.54 3.39
CA ASP A 41 13.22 -1.23 2.89
C ASP A 41 12.70 -0.91 1.48
N ALA A 42 11.93 -1.79 0.84
CA ALA A 42 11.41 -1.57 -0.51
C ALA A 42 10.59 -0.27 -0.63
N PHE A 43 9.89 0.17 0.42
CA PHE A 43 9.16 1.45 0.36
C PHE A 43 10.08 2.68 0.23
N LEU A 44 11.37 2.56 0.56
CA LEU A 44 12.37 3.61 0.36
C LEU A 44 13.03 3.54 -1.03
N ILE A 45 12.98 2.38 -1.69
CA ILE A 45 13.72 2.08 -2.92
C ILE A 45 12.79 2.07 -4.14
N GLU A 46 11.61 1.46 -4.01
CA GLU A 46 10.59 1.30 -5.06
C GLU A 46 9.68 2.53 -5.16
N TYR A 47 10.29 3.71 -5.29
CA TYR A 47 9.55 4.98 -5.26
C TYR A 47 8.53 5.11 -6.40
N ASP A 48 8.79 4.55 -7.58
CA ASP A 48 7.84 4.58 -8.71
C ASP A 48 6.56 3.80 -8.40
N GLN A 49 6.69 2.61 -7.80
CA GLN A 49 5.55 1.80 -7.37
C GLN A 49 4.77 2.53 -6.27
N LEU A 50 5.50 3.04 -5.26
CA LEU A 50 4.89 3.75 -4.13
C LEU A 50 4.17 5.02 -4.59
N GLU A 51 4.77 5.82 -5.48
CA GLU A 51 4.18 7.03 -6.04
C GLU A 51 2.89 6.69 -6.79
N SER A 52 2.89 5.67 -7.66
CA SER A 52 1.69 5.25 -8.39
C SER A 52 0.56 4.80 -7.46
N LEU A 53 0.88 4.16 -6.32
CA LEU A 53 -0.11 3.74 -5.33
C LEU A 53 -0.71 4.93 -4.56
N LEU A 54 0.11 5.96 -4.31
CA LEU A 54 -0.26 7.13 -3.51
C LEU A 54 -0.85 8.28 -4.32
N ASP A 55 -0.56 8.35 -5.63
CA ASP A 55 -1.06 9.38 -6.53
C ASP A 55 -2.59 9.59 -6.46
N PRO A 56 -3.46 8.55 -6.55
CA PRO A 56 -4.90 8.76 -6.47
C PRO A 56 -5.38 9.30 -5.10
N ILE A 57 -4.57 9.18 -4.06
CA ILE A 57 -4.87 9.68 -2.71
C ILE A 57 -4.48 11.16 -2.61
N PHE A 58 -3.26 11.52 -3.03
CA PHE A 58 -2.76 12.89 -2.88
C PHE A 58 -3.11 13.82 -4.04
N SER A 59 -3.30 13.31 -5.25
CA SER A 59 -3.66 14.12 -6.42
C SER A 59 -5.12 14.57 -6.43
N LYS A 60 -6.00 13.95 -5.62
CA LYS A 60 -7.36 14.49 -5.39
C LYS A 60 -7.36 15.87 -4.72
N CYS A 61 -6.27 16.25 -4.03
CA CYS A 61 -6.12 17.55 -3.39
C CYS A 61 -5.49 18.64 -4.30
N LYS A 62 -5.18 18.35 -5.57
CA LYS A 62 -4.89 19.40 -6.55
C LYS A 62 -6.21 20.06 -6.97
N ALA A 63 -6.81 20.80 -6.04
CA ALA A 63 -7.84 21.76 -6.37
C ALA A 63 -7.31 22.60 -7.55
N LYS A 64 -8.05 22.60 -8.65
CA LYS A 64 -7.81 23.52 -9.76
C LYS A 64 -7.83 24.92 -9.16
N ILE A 65 -6.65 25.52 -9.01
CA ILE A 65 -6.56 26.97 -8.87
C ILE A 65 -6.92 27.48 -10.26
N ALA A 66 -8.19 27.84 -10.39
CA ALA A 66 -8.71 28.55 -11.55
C ALA A 66 -8.11 29.96 -11.60
#